data_AF-A0A375G5H4-F1
#
_entry.id   AF-A0A375G5H4-F1
#
_cell.length_a   1.000
_cell.length_b   1.000
_cell.length_c   1.000
_cell.angle_alpha   90.00
_cell.angle_beta   90.00
_cell.angle_gamma   90.00
#
_symmetry.space_group_name_H-M   'P 1'
#
loop_
_entity.id
_entity.type
_entity.pdbx_description
1 polymer ?
#
loop_
_entity_poly.entity_id
_entity_poly.type
_entity_poly.pdbx_seq_one_letter_code
_entity_poly.pdbx_strand_id
1 'polypeptide(L)' 'MQQMPEVVALQIKAKLGILRFRYRGGDDITAGIVAMSAALSSRTCECCGQPGRLLNGRASCERHQESAESAGSGGESAAC' A
#
# COMPACT_ATOMS: atom_id res chain seq x y z
N MET A 1 7.59 -34.04 9.86
CA MET A 1 8.21 -32.72 9.65
C MET A 1 7.53 -32.08 8.46
N GLN A 2 6.67 -31.09 8.69
CA GLN A 2 6.04 -30.34 7.60
C GLN A 2 7.11 -29.41 7.03
N GLN A 3 7.65 -29.73 5.87
CA GLN A 3 8.54 -28.83 5.14
C GLN A 3 7.69 -27.63 4.72
N MET A 4 7.93 -26.46 5.35
CA MET A 4 7.34 -25.20 4.88
C MET A 4 8.03 -24.85 3.55
N PRO A 5 7.28 -24.79 2.44
CA PRO A 5 7.88 -24.42 1.15
C PRO A 5 8.36 -22.98 1.20
N GLU A 6 9.58 -22.74 0.71
CA GLU A 6 10.15 -21.39 0.61
C GLU A 6 9.17 -20.43 -0.07
N VAL A 7 8.99 -19.25 0.54
CA VAL A 7 8.14 -18.19 0.01
C VAL A 7 8.87 -17.51 -1.15
N VAL A 8 8.41 -17.74 -2.37
CA VAL A 8 8.95 -17.07 -3.56
C VAL A 8 7.94 -16.03 -4.06
N ALA A 9 8.30 -14.76 -3.97
CA ALA A 9 7.53 -13.67 -4.55
C ALA A 9 7.80 -13.59 -6.06
N LEU A 10 6.79 -13.93 -6.87
CA LEU A 10 6.89 -13.93 -8.34
C LEU A 10 6.64 -12.54 -8.92
N GLN A 11 5.67 -11.81 -8.38
CA GLN A 11 5.35 -10.46 -8.82
C GLN A 11 4.74 -9.66 -7.68
N ILE A 12 5.21 -8.43 -7.51
CA ILE A 12 4.60 -7.44 -6.64
C ILE A 12 4.25 -6.26 -7.53
N LYS A 13 2.96 -5.92 -7.62
CA LYS A 13 2.49 -4.80 -8.43
C LYS A 13 1.47 -3.98 -7.68
N ALA A 14 1.58 -2.66 -7.75
CA ALA A 14 0.50 -1.78 -7.34
C ALA A 14 -0.55 -1.74 -8.47
N LYS A 15 -1.83 -1.97 -8.13
CA LYS A 15 -2.94 -1.80 -9.07
C LYS A 15 -4.12 -1.18 -8.33
N LEU A 16 -4.55 0.00 -8.79
CA LEU A 16 -5.67 0.77 -8.19
C LEU A 16 -5.42 1.12 -6.70
N GLY A 17 -4.18 1.50 -6.36
CA GLY A 17 -3.83 1.96 -5.01
C GLY A 17 -3.75 0.85 -3.96
N ILE A 18 -3.69 -0.41 -4.40
CA ILE A 18 -3.51 -1.59 -3.54
C ILE A 18 -2.38 -2.44 -4.10
N LEU A 19 -1.53 -2.96 -3.22
CA LEU A 19 -0.50 -3.94 -3.60
C LEU A 19 -1.14 -5.30 -3.89
N ARG A 20 -0.79 -5.86 -5.04
CA ARG A 20 -1.12 -7.23 -5.43
C ARG A 20 0.14 -8.07 -5.44
N PHE A 21 0.15 -9.06 -4.58
CA PHE A 21 1.21 -10.05 -4.46
C PHE A 21 0.82 -11.31 -5.22
N ARG A 22 1.71 -11.74 -6.10
CA ARG A 22 1.69 -13.09 -6.67
C ARG A 22 2.90 -13.79 -6.11
N TYR A 23 2.67 -14.75 -5.21
CA TYR A 23 3.71 -15.53 -4.56
C TYR A 23 3.34 -17.02 -4.64
N ARG A 24 4.34 -17.88 -4.44
CA ARG A 24 4.19 -19.33 -4.36
C ARG A 24 4.78 -19.81 -3.04
N GLY A 25 4.16 -20.82 -2.45
CA GLY A 25 4.57 -21.37 -1.15
C GLY A 25 4.07 -20.51 0.01
N GLY A 26 4.71 -20.66 1.16
CA GLY A 26 4.34 -19.98 2.40
C GLY A 26 3.19 -20.61 3.14
N ASP A 27 2.93 -19.99 4.30
CA ASP A 27 2.03 -20.50 5.32
C ASP A 27 0.95 -19.46 5.62
N ASP A 28 0.05 -19.78 6.55
CA ASP A 28 -1.03 -18.88 6.94
C ASP A 28 -0.52 -17.52 7.44
N ILE A 29 0.67 -17.50 8.06
CA ILE A 29 1.34 -16.26 8.47
C ILE A 29 1.73 -15.41 7.26
N THR A 30 2.28 -16.03 6.21
CA THR A 30 2.62 -15.33 4.96
C THR A 30 1.36 -14.76 4.30
N ALA A 31 0.28 -15.53 4.26
CA ALA A 31 -1.00 -15.07 3.75
C ALA A 31 -1.54 -13.86 4.56
N GLY A 32 -1.42 -13.90 5.89
CA GLY A 32 -1.79 -12.80 6.77
C GLY A 32 -0.99 -11.53 6.53
N ILE A 33 0.35 -11.65 6.39
CA ILE A 33 1.23 -10.50 6.13
C ILE A 33 0.95 -9.89 4.74
N VAL A 34 0.68 -10.72 3.74
CA VAL A 34 0.28 -10.26 2.40
C VAL A 34 -1.03 -9.48 2.45
N ALA A 35 -2.03 -10.00 3.17
CA ALA A 35 -3.31 -9.32 3.36
C ALA A 35 -3.15 -7.99 4.12
N MET A 36 -2.35 -7.98 5.19
CA MET A 36 -2.02 -6.78 5.94
C MET A 36 -1.33 -5.73 5.06
N SER A 37 -0.35 -6.14 4.26
CA SER A 37 0.39 -5.24 3.37
C SER A 37 -0.51 -4.60 2.31
N ALA A 38 -1.41 -5.38 1.72
CA ALA A 38 -2.41 -4.88 0.79
C ALA A 38 -3.38 -3.88 1.47
N ALA A 39 -3.83 -4.17 2.69
CA ALA A 39 -4.70 -3.28 3.45
C ALA A 39 -4.00 -1.97 3.83
N LEU A 40 -2.73 -2.03 4.27
CA LEU A 40 -1.94 -0.85 4.60
C LEU A 40 -1.74 0.04 3.37
N SER A 41 -1.47 -0.54 2.21
CA SER A 41 -1.29 0.22 0.98
C SER A 41 -2.51 1.06 0.61
N SER A 42 -3.72 0.58 0.92
CA SER A 42 -4.97 1.34 0.69
C SER A 42 -5.17 2.52 1.67
N ARG A 43 -4.39 2.57 2.75
CA ARG A 43 -4.51 3.55 3.84
C ARG A 43 -3.25 4.37 4.04
N THR A 44 -2.26 4.25 3.16
CA THR A 44 -0.98 4.94 3.28
C THR A 44 -0.83 5.87 2.08
N CYS A 45 -0.55 7.15 2.34
CA CYS A 45 -0.35 8.12 1.27
C CYS A 45 0.86 7.75 0.40
N GLU A 46 0.69 7.75 -0.92
CA GLU A 46 1.77 7.42 -1.87
C GLU A 46 2.90 8.48 -1.91
N CYS A 47 2.63 9.72 -1.51
CA CYS A 47 3.63 10.80 -1.52
C CYS A 47 4.37 10.96 -0.18
N CYS A 48 3.74 10.77 0.98
CA CYS A 48 4.38 10.99 2.30
C CYS A 48 4.30 9.83 3.29
N GLY A 49 3.62 8.73 2.96
CA GLY A 49 3.48 7.59 3.88
C GLY A 49 2.59 7.84 5.10
N GLN A 50 1.97 9.02 5.23
CA GLN A 50 1.01 9.32 6.29
C GLN A 50 -0.29 8.53 6.11
N PRO A 51 -1.05 8.28 7.20
CA PRO A 51 -2.37 7.68 7.10
C PRO A 51 -3.25 8.52 6.17
N GLY A 52 -3.85 7.85 5.21
CA GLY A 52 -4.68 8.45 4.17
C GLY A 52 -5.83 7.55 3.79
N ARG A 53 -6.58 7.97 2.77
CA ARG A 53 -7.73 7.22 2.27
C ARG A 53 -7.56 6.92 0.78
N LEU A 54 -8.01 5.74 0.38
CA LEU A 54 -8.09 5.36 -1.03
C LEU A 54 -9.18 6.21 -1.73
N LEU A 55 -8.76 7.09 -2.64
CA LEU A 55 -9.60 7.95 -3.46
C LEU A 55 -9.21 7.76 -4.92
N ASN A 56 -10.18 7.51 -5.80
CA ASN A 56 -9.95 7.36 -7.25
C ASN A 56 -8.83 6.36 -7.61
N GLY A 57 -8.65 5.31 -6.81
CA GLY A 57 -7.62 4.29 -7.03
C GLY A 57 -6.20 4.70 -6.62
N ARG A 58 -6.05 5.74 -5.79
CA ARG A 58 -4.79 6.17 -5.17
C ARG A 58 -5.00 6.43 -3.68
N ALA A 59 -4.05 6.07 -2.85
CA ALA A 59 -4.13 6.35 -1.42
C ALA A 59 -3.44 7.69 -1.14
N SER A 60 -4.20 8.67 -0.63
CA SER A 60 -3.71 10.03 -0.36
C SER A 60 -4.19 10.51 1.01
N CYS A 61 -3.33 11.20 1.74
CA CYS A 61 -3.68 11.90 2.99
C CYS A 61 -4.36 13.24 2.67
N GLU A 62 -5.06 13.83 3.65
CA GLU A 62 -5.79 15.11 3.49
C GLU A 62 -4.90 16.21 2.88
N ARG A 63 -3.64 16.30 3.32
CA ARG A 63 -2.65 17.23 2.76
C ARG A 63 -2.38 17.06 1.26
N HIS A 64 -2.44 15.83 0.74
CA HIS A 64 -2.19 15.52 -0.67
C HIS A 64 -3.46 15.28 -1.49
N GLN A 65 -4.62 15.39 -0.85
CA GLN A 65 -5.91 15.40 -1.55
C GLN A 65 -6.14 16.73 -2.29
N GLU A 66 -5.46 17.80 -1.87
CA GLU A 66 -5.59 19.17 -2.42
C GLU A 66 -5.08 19.34 -3.86
N SER A 67 -4.21 18.45 -4.35
CA SER A 67 -3.84 18.40 -5.77
C SER A 67 -4.93 17.76 -6.65
N ALA A 68 -6.02 17.25 -6.04
CA ALA A 68 -7.21 16.82 -6.76
C ALA A 68 -8.34 17.86 -6.66
N GLU A 69 -8.59 18.46 -5.49
CA GLU A 69 -9.62 19.48 -5.30
C GLU A 69 -9.16 20.44 -4.17
N SER A 70 -9.00 21.73 -4.46
CA SER A 70 -8.35 22.79 -3.67
C SER A 70 -8.52 22.80 -2.13
N ALA A 71 -7.40 23.07 -1.43
CA ALA A 71 -7.19 23.95 -0.25
C ALA A 71 -6.78 23.35 1.11
N GLY A 72 -5.61 23.78 1.61
CA GLY A 72 -5.39 23.99 3.06
C GLY A 72 -4.24 23.32 3.83
N SER A 73 -2.98 23.67 3.51
CA SER A 73 -1.92 24.08 4.47
C SER A 73 -1.14 23.04 5.31
N GLY A 74 0.20 23.08 5.14
CA GLY A 74 1.16 23.00 6.24
C GLY A 74 1.99 21.70 6.35
N GLY A 75 3.27 21.79 5.98
CA GLY A 75 4.35 21.00 6.58
C GLY A 75 5.26 20.21 5.63
N GLU A 76 6.29 20.91 5.14
CA GLU A 76 7.62 20.44 4.70
C GLU A 76 7.72 19.43 3.54
N SER A 77 7.86 20.01 2.35
CA SER A 77 8.91 19.76 1.35
C SER A 77 9.52 18.35 1.27
N ALA A 78 8.91 17.51 0.45
CA ALA A 78 9.64 16.81 -0.61
C ALA A 78 8.65 16.51 -1.74
N ALA A 79 8.98 16.94 -2.95
CA ALA A 79 8.15 16.81 -4.13
C ALA A 79 7.56 15.40 -4.30
N CYS A 80 6.23 15.34 -4.40
CA CYS A 80 5.58 14.56 -5.43
C CYS A 80 5.52 15.48 -6.68
#